data_AF-A0AA95K9V2-F1
#
_entry.id   AF-A0AA95K9V2-F1
#
_cell.length_a   1.000
_cell.length_b   1.000
_cell.length_c   1.000
_cell.angle_alpha   90.00
_cell.angle_beta   90.00
_cell.angle_gamma   90.00
#
_symmetry.space_group_name_H-M   'P 1'
#
loop_
_entity.id
_entity.type
_entity.pdbx_description
1 polymer ?
#
loop_
_entity_poly.entity_id
_entity_poly.type
_entity_poly.pdbx_seq_one_letter_code
_entity_poly.pdbx_strand_id
1 'polypeptide(L)'
;MLSISNNSILNAAYYRQMAEKTTDSTHCQQGQPISGIPATHLKTLSNYAIQENLIYGIRPISPLATSLIEAGYPTKPLSIKGKSADWGPQAGFICVDQNFSKLVGQPERVEKYNALISKNIENGEAVGVPLVITNDRVIELIEKDCLISFPSVGKNRVLYAKSSALDGQIFQFDAIHQPNGDYRIEIDGKPIYVLSQPEIHEPFVPDYDLLLVAPHIGDYGTLDTVVPSERNDVKLGTANQRLLKLADDIHRALDRDEQHKLIHHGSDVNNESSELTDNFPVTLFLPKLIGKYREITVLDSAEALAEFIQAAKNEGYQIPINERWQGMQNIRRASYEETRYKIAQYYRKFSL
;
A
#
# COMPACT_ATOMS: atom_id res chain seq x y z
N MET A 1 12.53 40.26 -21.71
CA MET A 1 11.51 39.26 -22.07
C MET A 1 11.88 37.96 -21.39
N LEU A 2 11.31 37.71 -20.22
CA LEU A 2 11.57 36.51 -19.41
C LEU A 2 10.38 35.56 -19.58
N SER A 3 10.63 34.37 -20.14
CA SER A 3 9.66 33.29 -20.25
C SER A 3 9.54 32.57 -18.92
N ILE A 4 8.36 32.64 -18.31
CA ILE A 4 8.01 31.86 -17.12
C ILE A 4 7.56 30.47 -17.60
N SER A 5 8.27 29.43 -17.18
CA SER A 5 7.99 28.03 -17.52
C SER A 5 6.72 27.52 -16.82
N ASN A 6 5.87 26.79 -17.53
CA ASN A 6 4.61 26.19 -17.03
C ASN A 6 4.77 25.25 -15.80
N ASN A 7 5.99 24.85 -15.43
CA ASN A 7 6.27 24.06 -14.23
C ASN A 7 6.16 24.82 -12.90
N SER A 8 6.28 26.17 -12.90
CA SER A 8 6.15 26.95 -11.66
C SER A 8 4.70 27.21 -11.26
N ILE A 9 3.77 27.13 -12.21
CA ILE A 9 2.34 27.44 -12.00
C ILE A 9 1.60 26.24 -11.39
N LEU A 10 2.01 25.01 -11.71
CA LEU A 10 1.43 23.77 -11.14
C LEU A 10 1.92 23.49 -9.71
N ASN A 11 3.22 23.71 -9.42
CA ASN A 11 3.72 23.65 -8.05
C ASN A 11 3.02 24.66 -7.14
N ALA A 12 2.74 25.86 -7.65
CA ALA A 12 2.04 26.89 -6.87
C ALA A 12 0.56 26.56 -6.60
N ALA A 13 -0.11 25.74 -7.42
CA ALA A 13 -1.51 25.35 -7.22
C ALA A 13 -1.66 24.31 -6.09
N TYR A 14 -0.69 23.39 -5.96
CA TYR A 14 -0.64 22.42 -4.86
C TYR A 14 -0.33 23.10 -3.51
N TYR A 15 0.60 24.06 -3.48
CA TYR A 15 0.91 24.83 -2.26
C TYR A 15 -0.16 25.90 -1.91
N ARG A 16 -0.83 26.53 -2.91
CA ARG A 16 -1.91 27.51 -2.62
C ARG A 16 -3.11 26.89 -1.92
N GLN A 17 -3.44 25.64 -2.22
CA GLN A 17 -4.52 24.93 -1.54
C GLN A 17 -4.22 24.64 -0.05
N MET A 18 -2.93 24.63 0.33
CA MET A 18 -2.47 24.51 1.72
C MET A 18 -2.33 25.88 2.41
N ALA A 19 -1.91 26.92 1.68
CA ALA A 19 -1.66 28.26 2.23
C ALA A 19 -2.92 29.14 2.38
N GLU A 20 -3.99 28.91 1.61
CA GLU A 20 -5.24 29.68 1.73
C GLU A 20 -6.10 29.28 2.95
N LYS A 21 -5.60 28.37 3.81
CA LYS A 21 -6.21 28.02 5.11
C LYS A 21 -5.49 28.61 6.34
N THR A 22 -4.55 29.54 6.16
CA THR A 22 -3.86 30.18 7.30
C THR A 22 -4.24 31.64 7.43
N THR A 23 -5.51 31.92 7.73
CA THR A 23 -5.88 33.06 8.57
C THR A 23 -7.13 32.67 9.37
N ASP A 24 -6.95 32.70 10.69
CA ASP A 24 -7.90 32.52 11.77
C ASP A 24 -8.28 31.10 12.23
N SER A 25 -7.97 30.91 13.52
CA SER A 25 -8.42 29.90 14.48
C SER A 25 -7.76 28.52 14.43
N THR A 26 -7.06 28.27 15.53
CA THR A 26 -6.72 26.98 16.13
C THR A 26 -7.79 25.90 15.92
N HIS A 27 -7.60 25.05 14.91
CA HIS A 27 -8.11 23.69 14.88
C HIS A 27 -7.17 22.79 14.07
N CYS A 28 -6.60 21.80 14.76
CA CYS A 28 -5.84 20.70 14.19
C CYS A 28 -6.69 20.01 13.10
N GLN A 29 -6.25 19.97 11.84
CA GLN A 29 -6.94 19.20 10.80
C GLN A 29 -6.68 17.71 10.99
N GLN A 30 -7.50 17.07 11.83
CA GLN A 30 -7.75 15.64 11.75
C GLN A 30 -8.57 15.34 10.49
N GLY A 31 -8.24 14.27 9.76
CA GLY A 31 -9.28 13.47 9.09
C GLY A 31 -9.25 13.30 7.57
N GLN A 32 -8.14 13.49 6.84
CA GLN A 32 -8.05 12.94 5.47
C GLN A 32 -7.35 11.58 5.48
N PRO A 33 -7.90 10.54 4.82
CA PRO A 33 -7.25 9.24 4.74
C PRO A 33 -5.94 9.35 3.95
N ILE A 34 -4.86 8.79 4.50
CA ILE A 34 -3.50 8.91 3.94
C ILE A 34 -3.16 7.61 3.19
N SER A 35 -2.67 7.75 1.95
CA SER A 35 -2.31 6.65 1.06
C SER A 35 -1.13 5.79 1.55
N GLY A 36 -0.11 6.43 2.13
CA GLY A 36 1.17 5.79 2.47
C GLY A 36 2.12 5.58 1.28
N ILE A 37 1.67 5.84 0.04
CA ILE A 37 2.52 5.84 -1.16
C ILE A 37 3.40 7.11 -1.19
N PRO A 38 4.71 7.01 -1.50
CA PRO A 38 5.59 8.17 -1.65
C PRO A 38 5.08 9.18 -2.68
N ALA A 39 5.24 10.47 -2.40
CA ALA A 39 4.83 11.52 -3.31
C ALA A 39 5.52 11.43 -4.68
N THR A 40 6.79 11.01 -4.68
CA THR A 40 7.57 10.74 -5.89
C THR A 40 6.96 9.62 -6.74
N HIS A 41 6.37 8.60 -6.12
CA HIS A 41 5.72 7.49 -6.82
C HIS A 41 4.33 7.88 -7.34
N LEU A 42 3.54 8.65 -6.56
CA LEU A 42 2.17 9.04 -6.91
C LEU A 42 2.05 9.64 -8.32
N LYS A 43 3.00 10.50 -8.70
CA LYS A 43 3.02 11.13 -10.03
C LYS A 43 3.24 10.10 -11.15
N THR A 44 4.21 9.20 -10.99
CA THR A 44 4.52 8.16 -11.97
C THR A 44 3.34 7.20 -12.13
N LEU A 45 2.74 6.79 -11.01
CA LEU A 45 1.56 5.92 -10.99
C LEU A 45 0.36 6.57 -11.69
N SER A 46 0.07 7.84 -11.38
CA SER A 46 -1.01 8.58 -12.03
C SER A 46 -0.80 8.73 -13.53
N ASN A 47 0.42 9.06 -13.97
CA ASN A 47 0.74 9.16 -15.39
C ASN A 47 0.51 7.83 -16.12
N TYR A 48 0.88 6.70 -15.50
CA TYR A 48 0.64 5.38 -16.08
C TYR A 48 -0.86 5.10 -16.27
N ALA A 49 -1.70 5.41 -15.28
CA ALA A 49 -3.16 5.27 -15.39
C ALA A 49 -3.71 6.05 -16.59
N ILE A 50 -3.26 7.30 -16.76
CA ILE A 50 -3.67 8.19 -17.87
C ILE A 50 -3.21 7.63 -19.22
N GLN A 51 -1.95 7.23 -19.33
CA GLN A 51 -1.35 6.74 -20.58
C GLN A 51 -2.01 5.45 -21.08
N GLU A 52 -2.29 4.52 -20.16
CA GLU A 52 -2.85 3.20 -20.50
C GLU A 52 -4.38 3.18 -20.46
N ASN A 53 -5.04 4.33 -20.24
CA ASN A 53 -6.49 4.43 -20.07
C ASN A 53 -7.04 3.39 -19.09
N LEU A 54 -6.41 3.29 -17.92
CA LEU A 54 -6.57 2.19 -16.99
C LEU A 54 -6.90 2.70 -15.59
N ILE A 55 -7.87 2.08 -14.93
CA ILE A 55 -8.12 2.29 -13.50
C ILE A 55 -7.40 1.20 -12.72
N TYR A 56 -6.66 1.55 -11.69
CA TYR A 56 -6.17 0.58 -10.73
C TYR A 56 -6.11 1.16 -9.31
N GLY A 57 -6.16 0.28 -8.32
CA GLY A 57 -6.14 0.65 -6.91
C GLY A 57 -5.00 -0.03 -6.16
N ILE A 58 -4.36 0.70 -5.26
CA ILE A 58 -3.38 0.19 -4.31
C ILE A 58 -3.99 0.28 -2.91
N ARG A 59 -3.97 -0.85 -2.20
CA ARG A 59 -4.46 -1.03 -0.83
C ARG A 59 -3.66 -0.18 0.17
N PRO A 60 -4.13 -0.05 1.42
CA PRO A 60 -3.53 0.86 2.38
C PRO A 60 -2.09 0.48 2.68
N ILE A 61 -1.18 1.44 2.55
CA ILE A 61 0.21 1.30 2.97
C ILE A 61 0.38 2.09 4.27
N SER A 62 1.07 1.49 5.25
CA SER A 62 1.37 2.22 6.48
C SER A 62 2.23 3.45 6.16
N PRO A 63 1.85 4.66 6.63
CA PRO A 63 2.68 5.86 6.48
C PRO A 63 4.07 5.76 7.14
N LEU A 64 4.31 4.71 7.94
CA LEU A 64 5.60 4.40 8.54
C LEU A 64 6.54 3.71 7.54
N ALA A 65 6.03 3.10 6.48
CA ALA A 65 6.85 2.47 5.44
C ALA A 65 7.19 3.43 4.28
N THR A 66 6.54 4.59 4.19
CA THR A 66 6.63 5.50 3.03
C THR A 66 8.06 5.88 2.70
N SER A 67 8.82 6.42 3.66
CA SER A 67 10.20 6.84 3.43
C SER A 67 11.14 5.68 3.09
N LEU A 68 10.89 4.49 3.65
CA LEU A 68 11.68 3.29 3.35
C LEU A 68 11.42 2.81 1.91
N ILE A 69 10.16 2.82 1.48
CA ILE A 69 9.80 2.51 0.10
C ILE A 69 10.44 3.53 -0.84
N GLU A 70 10.35 4.82 -0.52
CA GLU A 70 10.99 5.89 -1.29
C GLU A 70 12.52 5.76 -1.36
N ALA A 71 13.14 5.28 -0.29
CA ALA A 71 14.59 5.06 -0.19
C ALA A 71 15.09 3.84 -0.97
N GLY A 72 14.20 3.05 -1.58
CA GLY A 72 14.62 1.96 -2.48
C GLY A 72 14.51 0.55 -1.91
N TYR A 73 14.13 0.38 -0.64
CA TYR A 73 14.12 -0.94 0.03
C TYR A 73 13.29 -1.98 -0.74
N PRO A 74 13.72 -3.27 -0.75
CA PRO A 74 12.94 -4.35 -1.34
C PRO A 74 11.67 -4.60 -0.55
N THR A 75 10.58 -4.96 -1.23
CA THR A 75 9.32 -5.26 -0.55
C THR A 75 9.08 -6.76 -0.42
N LYS A 76 8.29 -7.16 0.58
CA LYS A 76 8.08 -8.58 0.89
C LYS A 76 7.35 -9.30 -0.28
N PRO A 77 7.80 -10.46 -0.75
CA PRO A 77 7.04 -11.26 -1.70
C PRO A 77 5.90 -12.01 -1.00
N LEU A 78 4.97 -12.58 -1.78
CA LEU A 78 3.79 -13.28 -1.27
C LEU A 78 4.14 -14.45 -0.32
N SER A 79 5.28 -15.11 -0.51
CA SER A 79 5.75 -16.23 0.33
C SER A 79 6.10 -15.80 1.76
N ILE A 80 6.49 -14.54 1.96
CA ILE A 80 6.84 -14.00 3.27
C ILE A 80 5.57 -13.51 3.96
N LYS A 81 5.12 -14.26 4.97
CA LYS A 81 3.85 -13.98 5.66
C LYS A 81 3.97 -13.03 6.84
N GLY A 82 5.20 -12.70 7.26
CA GLY A 82 5.45 -11.79 8.39
C GLY A 82 4.68 -10.47 8.28
N LYS A 83 4.16 -10.00 9.40
CA LYS A 83 3.48 -8.71 9.47
C LYS A 83 4.48 -7.60 9.75
N SER A 84 4.24 -6.44 9.15
CA SER A 84 5.05 -5.26 9.39
C SER A 84 4.86 -4.73 10.81
N ALA A 85 5.88 -4.08 11.32
CA ALA A 85 5.78 -3.31 12.56
C ALA A 85 5.16 -1.93 12.31
N ASP A 86 4.41 -1.45 13.30
CA ASP A 86 3.75 -0.15 13.32
C ASP A 86 4.09 0.67 14.57
N TRP A 87 5.11 0.25 15.33
CA TRP A 87 5.60 0.92 16.53
C TRP A 87 7.10 0.73 16.67
N GLY A 88 7.73 1.57 17.49
CA GLY A 88 9.15 1.44 17.84
C GLY A 88 10.12 1.76 16.71
N PRO A 89 11.43 1.57 16.95
CA PRO A 89 12.48 1.83 15.95
C PRO A 89 12.37 0.92 14.71
N GLN A 90 11.74 -0.24 14.86
CA GLN A 90 11.52 -1.22 13.81
C GLN A 90 10.30 -0.94 12.91
N ALA A 91 9.51 0.11 13.20
CA ALA A 91 8.29 0.41 12.44
C ALA A 91 8.58 0.49 10.94
N GLY A 92 7.68 -0.04 10.12
CA GLY A 92 7.83 -0.12 8.67
C GLY A 92 8.60 -1.35 8.14
N PHE A 93 9.35 -2.07 8.99
CA PHE A 93 10.04 -3.30 8.61
C PHE A 93 9.24 -4.57 8.97
N ILE A 94 9.67 -5.72 8.45
CA ILE A 94 9.15 -7.05 8.83
C ILE A 94 10.10 -7.68 9.86
N CYS A 95 9.68 -7.80 11.12
CA CYS A 95 10.53 -8.35 12.19
C CYS A 95 10.59 -9.88 12.15
N VAL A 96 11.74 -10.47 12.53
CA VAL A 96 11.85 -11.92 12.70
C VAL A 96 10.98 -12.38 13.87
N ASP A 97 11.03 -11.69 15.00
CA ASP A 97 10.10 -11.90 16.12
C ASP A 97 8.89 -10.97 15.98
N GLN A 98 7.71 -11.57 15.80
CA GLN A 98 6.46 -10.86 15.58
C GLN A 98 5.91 -10.20 16.84
N ASN A 99 6.51 -10.39 18.02
CA ASN A 99 6.28 -9.51 19.17
C ASN A 99 6.68 -8.06 18.89
N PHE A 100 7.58 -7.81 17.94
CA PHE A 100 7.96 -6.45 17.52
C PHE A 100 7.16 -5.93 16.32
N SER A 101 6.16 -6.70 15.86
CA SER A 101 5.25 -6.30 14.77
C SER A 101 3.96 -5.68 15.31
N LYS A 102 3.02 -5.35 14.40
CA LYS A 102 1.63 -4.98 14.76
C LYS A 102 0.83 -6.09 15.47
N LEU A 103 1.36 -7.31 15.50
CA LEU A 103 0.74 -8.45 16.20
C LEU A 103 1.07 -8.48 17.69
N VAL A 104 1.89 -7.55 18.18
CA VAL A 104 2.18 -7.40 19.61
C VAL A 104 0.88 -7.44 20.45
N GLY A 105 0.91 -8.19 21.55
CA GLY A 105 -0.27 -8.44 22.39
C GLY A 105 -1.23 -9.53 21.89
N GLN A 106 -0.95 -10.19 20.76
CA GLN A 106 -1.77 -11.29 20.21
C GLN A 106 -0.97 -12.60 20.17
N PRO A 107 -0.76 -13.29 21.32
CA PRO A 107 0.22 -14.37 21.46
C PRO A 107 0.03 -15.52 20.46
N GLU A 108 -1.20 -15.99 20.25
CA GLU A 108 -1.50 -17.08 19.31
C GLU A 108 -1.13 -16.71 17.86
N ARG A 109 -1.35 -15.45 17.46
CA ARG A 109 -0.97 -14.97 16.14
C ARG A 109 0.55 -14.81 16.06
N VAL A 110 1.18 -14.24 17.08
CA VAL A 110 2.64 -14.11 17.14
C VAL A 110 3.30 -15.47 16.96
N GLU A 111 2.86 -16.49 17.71
CA GLU A 111 3.39 -17.85 17.60
C GLU A 111 3.21 -18.42 16.19
N LYS A 112 2.01 -18.31 15.63
CA LYS A 112 1.71 -18.76 14.25
C LYS A 112 2.63 -18.10 13.23
N TYR A 113 2.79 -16.77 13.28
CA TYR A 113 3.59 -16.05 12.29
C TYR A 113 5.09 -16.23 12.51
N ASN A 114 5.55 -16.36 13.75
CA ASN A 114 6.93 -16.73 14.06
C ASN A 114 7.27 -18.11 13.46
N ALA A 115 6.39 -19.10 13.58
CA ALA A 115 6.59 -20.42 12.96
C ALA A 115 6.67 -20.37 11.43
N LEU A 116 5.84 -19.54 10.79
CA LEU A 116 5.90 -19.32 9.33
C LEU A 116 7.23 -18.68 8.92
N ILE A 117 7.68 -17.66 9.67
CA ILE A 117 8.94 -16.96 9.41
C ILE A 117 10.14 -17.90 9.59
N SER A 118 10.18 -18.69 10.67
CA SER A 118 11.24 -19.68 10.89
C SER A 118 11.34 -20.63 9.69
N LYS A 119 10.20 -21.08 9.15
CA LYS A 119 10.17 -21.92 7.95
C LYS A 119 10.69 -21.19 6.70
N ASN A 120 10.33 -19.92 6.50
CA ASN A 120 10.87 -19.12 5.39
C ASN A 120 12.41 -19.01 5.50
N ILE A 121 12.95 -18.83 6.70
CA ILE A 121 14.40 -18.77 6.94
C ILE A 121 15.07 -20.13 6.71
N GLU A 122 14.50 -21.21 7.24
CA GLU A 122 15.00 -22.59 7.04
C GLU A 122 15.03 -22.99 5.57
N ASN A 123 14.05 -22.54 4.79
CA ASN A 123 13.97 -22.75 3.35
C ASN A 123 14.91 -21.84 2.53
N GLY A 124 15.59 -20.88 3.16
CA GLY A 124 16.43 -19.89 2.47
C GLY A 124 15.64 -18.84 1.68
N GLU A 125 14.35 -18.67 1.96
CA GLU A 125 13.47 -17.69 1.29
C GLU A 125 13.63 -16.28 1.88
N ALA A 126 14.14 -16.17 3.11
CA ALA A 126 14.52 -14.92 3.76
C ALA A 126 15.67 -15.17 4.74
N VAL A 127 16.38 -14.11 5.12
CA VAL A 127 17.37 -14.17 6.21
C VAL A 127 17.13 -13.07 7.22
N GLY A 128 17.46 -13.34 8.49
CA GLY A 128 17.41 -12.33 9.54
C GLY A 128 18.68 -11.50 9.57
N VAL A 129 18.55 -10.18 9.50
CA VAL A 129 19.66 -9.23 9.68
C VAL A 129 19.39 -8.30 10.86
N PRO A 130 20.42 -7.88 11.62
CA PRO A 130 20.25 -6.86 12.65
C PRO A 130 19.66 -5.57 12.07
N LEU A 131 18.68 -5.01 12.76
CA LEU A 131 18.07 -3.73 12.38
C LEU A 131 19.10 -2.61 12.54
N VAL A 132 19.38 -1.94 11.43
CA VAL A 132 20.16 -0.71 11.38
C VAL A 132 19.31 0.39 10.76
N ILE A 133 19.19 1.52 11.44
CA ILE A 133 18.42 2.68 10.96
C ILE A 133 19.28 3.94 10.94
N THR A 134 19.04 4.80 9.95
CA THR A 134 19.75 6.07 9.81
C THR A 134 19.31 7.07 10.88
N ASN A 135 20.09 8.13 11.08
CA ASN A 135 19.68 9.24 11.93
C ASN A 135 18.38 9.91 11.44
N ASP A 136 18.22 10.05 10.12
CA ASP A 136 17.03 10.66 9.52
C ASP A 136 15.78 9.82 9.82
N ARG A 137 15.91 8.49 9.80
CA ARG A 137 14.83 7.59 10.19
C ARG A 137 14.46 7.72 11.68
N VAL A 138 15.43 7.92 12.56
CA VAL A 138 15.16 8.20 13.97
C VAL A 138 14.36 9.50 14.13
N ILE A 139 14.76 10.57 13.42
CA ILE A 139 14.05 11.85 13.45
C ILE A 139 12.61 11.68 12.93
N GLU A 140 12.45 11.03 11.79
CA GLU A 140 11.14 10.75 11.19
C GLU A 140 10.21 10.01 12.15
N LEU A 141 10.71 8.98 12.84
CA LEU A 141 9.92 8.21 13.79
C LEU A 141 9.56 9.00 15.06
N ILE A 142 10.37 9.98 15.46
CA ILE A 142 10.03 10.93 16.52
C ILE A 142 8.92 11.87 16.05
N GLU A 143 9.04 12.43 14.84
CA GLU A 143 8.02 13.32 14.26
C GLU A 143 6.66 12.62 14.06
N LYS A 144 6.66 11.30 13.87
CA LYS A 144 5.46 10.46 13.75
C LYS A 144 4.97 9.89 15.09
N ASP A 145 5.48 10.39 16.23
CA ASP A 145 5.14 9.94 17.58
C ASP A 145 5.37 8.43 17.84
N CYS A 146 6.18 7.77 17.01
CA CYS A 146 6.53 6.35 17.15
C CYS A 146 7.71 6.14 18.11
N LEU A 147 8.55 7.16 18.25
CA LEU A 147 9.70 7.18 19.15
C LEU A 147 9.71 8.44 20.01
N ILE A 148 10.22 8.28 21.22
CA ILE A 148 10.61 9.36 22.11
C ILE A 148 12.11 9.17 22.36
N SER A 149 12.91 10.21 22.11
CA SER A 149 14.34 10.18 22.38
C SER A 149 14.70 11.26 23.40
N PHE A 150 15.64 10.91 24.29
CA PHE A 150 16.20 11.85 25.26
C PHE A 150 17.68 12.13 24.94
N PRO A 151 18.21 13.29 25.37
CA PRO A 151 19.62 13.61 25.21
C PRO A 151 20.48 12.48 25.74
N SER A 152 21.39 11.99 24.91
CA SER A 152 22.24 10.84 25.22
C SER A 152 23.66 11.31 25.54
N VAL A 153 24.36 10.59 26.42
CA VAL A 153 25.78 10.85 26.71
C VAL A 153 26.63 10.01 25.74
N GLY A 154 27.38 10.68 24.87
CA GLY A 154 28.18 10.03 23.84
C GLY A 154 27.44 9.87 22.51
N LYS A 155 27.86 8.89 21.68
CA LYS A 155 27.30 8.68 20.34
C LYS A 155 26.10 7.72 20.31
N ASN A 156 25.98 6.83 21.30
CA ASN A 156 24.82 5.93 21.43
C ASN A 156 23.59 6.71 21.89
N ARG A 157 22.40 6.19 21.59
CA ARG A 157 21.13 6.78 22.05
C ARG A 157 20.24 5.77 22.76
N VAL A 158 19.44 6.28 23.67
CA VAL A 158 18.33 5.52 24.25
C VAL A 158 17.03 6.01 23.60
N LEU A 159 16.27 5.07 23.06
CA LEU A 159 15.00 5.31 22.38
C LEU A 159 13.88 4.66 23.19
N TYR A 160 12.77 5.37 23.33
CA TYR A 160 11.58 4.86 23.99
C TYR A 160 10.45 4.77 22.99
N ALA A 161 9.65 3.72 23.06
CA ALA A 161 8.46 3.57 22.24
C ALA A 161 7.28 3.11 23.08
N LYS A 162 6.07 3.49 22.66
CA LYS A 162 4.82 2.98 23.23
C LYS A 162 4.16 2.05 22.22
N SER A 163 3.73 0.88 22.68
CA SER A 163 2.84 0.02 21.89
C SER A 163 1.40 0.28 22.29
N SER A 164 0.57 0.72 21.34
CA SER A 164 -0.86 0.95 21.55
C SER A 164 -1.62 -0.34 21.89
N ALA A 165 -1.17 -1.48 21.39
CA ALA A 165 -1.78 -2.79 21.66
C ALA A 165 -1.42 -3.37 23.04
N LEU A 166 -0.44 -2.81 23.75
CA LEU A 166 -0.06 -3.20 25.10
C LEU A 166 -0.37 -2.10 26.12
N ASP A 167 -1.53 -1.46 25.98
CA ASP A 167 -2.02 -0.42 26.90
C ASP A 167 -1.01 0.72 27.15
N GLY A 168 -0.25 1.08 26.12
CA GLY A 168 0.76 2.14 26.20
C GLY A 168 2.01 1.77 26.99
N GLN A 169 2.27 0.47 27.21
CA GLN A 169 3.53 -0.01 27.79
C GLN A 169 4.72 0.61 27.06
N ILE A 170 5.68 1.11 27.85
CA ILE A 170 6.88 1.76 27.36
C ILE A 170 7.98 0.72 27.22
N PHE A 171 8.57 0.66 26.03
CA PHE A 171 9.73 -0.15 25.70
C PHE A 171 10.95 0.76 25.57
N GLN A 172 12.08 0.31 26.10
CA GLN A 172 13.37 0.96 25.94
C GLN A 172 14.21 0.17 24.93
N PHE A 173 14.81 0.90 23.99
CA PHE A 173 15.73 0.37 22.99
C PHE A 173 17.05 1.13 23.06
N ASP A 174 18.13 0.41 22.81
CA ASP A 174 19.46 0.98 22.67
C ASP A 174 19.80 1.13 21.19
N ALA A 175 20.14 2.35 20.78
CA ALA A 175 20.60 2.69 19.45
C ALA A 175 22.13 2.84 19.48
N ILE A 176 22.82 1.79 19.03
CA ILE A 176 24.27 1.66 19.07
C ILE A 176 24.87 2.26 17.79
N HIS A 177 25.62 3.35 17.95
CA HIS A 177 26.22 4.08 16.83
C HIS A 177 27.22 3.21 16.06
N GLN A 178 27.05 3.14 14.74
CA GLN A 178 27.91 2.42 13.81
C GLN A 178 28.92 3.36 13.13
N PRO A 179 30.07 2.87 12.63
CA PRO A 179 31.08 3.72 12.00
C PRO A 179 30.58 4.56 10.81
N ASN A 180 29.54 4.11 10.11
CA ASN A 180 28.91 4.81 8.99
C ASN A 180 27.93 5.92 9.42
N GLY A 181 27.69 6.09 10.73
CA GLY A 181 26.77 7.09 11.27
C GLY A 181 25.36 6.59 11.57
N ASP A 182 25.05 5.34 11.21
CA ASP A 182 23.75 4.72 11.50
C ASP A 182 23.69 4.12 12.91
N TYR A 183 22.52 3.62 13.29
CA TYR A 183 22.28 3.01 14.58
C TYR A 183 21.82 1.57 14.44
N ARG A 184 22.57 0.62 15.02
CA ARG A 184 22.08 -0.73 15.27
C ARG A 184 21.15 -0.71 16.47
N ILE A 185 19.98 -1.31 16.34
CA ILE A 185 18.94 -1.28 17.36
C ILE A 185 18.96 -2.55 18.19
N GLU A 186 18.97 -2.38 19.51
CA GLU A 186 18.97 -3.46 20.50
C GLU A 186 17.86 -3.27 21.53
N ILE A 187 17.42 -4.39 22.11
CA ILE A 187 16.57 -4.46 23.28
C ILE A 187 17.17 -5.50 24.24
N ASP A 188 17.28 -5.15 25.52
CA ASP A 188 17.90 -5.99 26.55
C ASP A 188 19.29 -6.53 26.14
N GLY A 189 20.09 -5.69 25.49
CA GLY A 189 21.44 -6.04 25.00
C GLY A 189 21.49 -7.01 23.82
N LYS A 190 20.36 -7.23 23.13
CA LYS A 190 20.27 -8.11 21.96
C LYS A 190 19.77 -7.32 20.73
N PRO A 191 20.36 -7.54 19.54
CA PRO A 191 19.85 -6.92 18.32
C PRO A 191 18.42 -7.34 18.02
N ILE A 192 17.62 -6.37 17.56
CA ILE A 192 16.36 -6.67 16.87
C ILE A 192 16.73 -7.16 15.47
N TYR A 193 16.13 -8.27 15.06
CA TYR A 193 16.31 -8.82 13.72
C TYR A 193 15.08 -8.54 12.85
N VAL A 194 15.34 -8.12 11.62
CA VAL A 194 14.34 -7.95 10.56
C VAL A 194 14.62 -8.93 9.43
N LEU A 195 13.56 -9.36 8.73
CA LEU A 195 13.69 -10.18 7.54
C LEU A 195 14.24 -9.35 6.39
N SER A 196 15.12 -9.97 5.62
CA SER A 196 15.79 -9.37 4.48
C SER A 196 15.82 -10.32 3.30
N GLN A 197 16.02 -9.74 2.12
CA GLN A 197 16.22 -10.48 0.90
C GLN A 197 17.56 -11.26 1.00
N PRO A 198 17.59 -12.59 0.73
CA PRO A 198 18.76 -13.45 0.98
C PRO A 198 20.06 -13.11 0.22
N GLU A 199 19.97 -12.57 -0.98
CA GLU A 199 21.08 -12.27 -1.90
C GLU A 199 21.69 -10.89 -1.64
N ILE A 200 20.86 -9.87 -1.37
CA ILE A 200 21.33 -8.48 -1.15
C ILE A 200 21.36 -8.07 0.33
N HIS A 201 20.78 -8.89 1.21
CA HIS A 201 20.70 -8.65 2.66
C HIS A 201 20.00 -7.33 3.06
N GLU A 202 19.21 -6.75 2.16
CA GLU A 202 18.41 -5.57 2.44
C GLU A 202 17.08 -5.94 3.12
N PRO A 203 16.69 -5.25 4.21
CA PRO A 203 15.44 -5.51 4.92
C PRO A 203 14.19 -5.38 4.05
N PHE A 204 13.25 -6.29 4.23
CA PHE A 204 11.95 -6.18 3.58
C PHE A 204 11.08 -5.10 4.24
N VAL A 205 10.35 -4.38 3.39
CA VAL A 205 9.26 -3.47 3.75
C VAL A 205 7.94 -3.91 3.11
N PRO A 206 6.78 -3.33 3.49
CA PRO A 206 5.51 -3.62 2.82
C PRO A 206 5.52 -3.37 1.32
N ASP A 207 4.82 -4.22 0.60
CA ASP A 207 4.58 -4.17 -0.84
C ASP A 207 3.31 -3.38 -1.22
N TYR A 208 3.13 -3.18 -2.52
CA TYR A 208 1.97 -2.54 -3.13
C TYR A 208 0.95 -3.60 -3.46
N ASP A 209 0.13 -3.93 -2.47
CA ASP A 209 -1.01 -4.83 -2.68
C ASP A 209 -2.05 -4.13 -3.56
N LEU A 210 -2.32 -4.69 -4.75
CA LEU A 210 -3.34 -4.13 -5.63
C LEU A 210 -4.74 -4.48 -5.11
N LEU A 211 -5.66 -3.51 -5.13
CA LEU A 211 -7.09 -3.77 -4.95
C LEU A 211 -7.68 -4.35 -6.23
N LEU A 212 -7.50 -3.65 -7.35
CA LEU A 212 -8.10 -3.96 -8.64
C LEU A 212 -7.26 -3.37 -9.78
N VAL A 213 -7.44 -3.94 -10.98
CA VAL A 213 -6.99 -3.40 -12.27
C VAL A 213 -8.18 -3.52 -13.22
N ALA A 214 -8.56 -2.42 -13.86
CA ALA A 214 -9.81 -2.32 -14.61
C ALA A 214 -9.63 -1.51 -15.90
N PRO A 215 -9.56 -2.16 -17.07
CA PRO A 215 -9.44 -1.47 -18.35
C PRO A 215 -10.74 -0.80 -18.75
N HIS A 216 -10.63 0.16 -19.66
CA HIS A 216 -11.79 0.62 -20.42
C HIS A 216 -12.29 -0.51 -21.34
N ILE A 217 -13.61 -0.58 -21.61
CA ILE A 217 -14.21 -1.65 -22.42
C ILE A 217 -13.67 -1.70 -23.86
N GLY A 218 -13.23 -0.57 -24.40
CA GLY A 218 -12.57 -0.51 -25.70
C GLY A 218 -11.22 -1.23 -25.74
N ASP A 219 -10.56 -1.37 -24.59
CA ASP A 219 -9.24 -1.97 -24.43
C ASP A 219 -9.31 -3.37 -23.79
N TYR A 220 -10.51 -3.84 -23.42
CA TYR A 220 -10.74 -5.14 -22.82
C TYR A 220 -10.48 -6.25 -23.85
N GLY A 221 -9.68 -7.25 -23.47
CA GLY A 221 -9.34 -8.31 -24.40
C GLY A 221 -8.59 -9.48 -23.77
N THR A 222 -7.67 -10.08 -24.53
CA THR A 222 -6.95 -11.28 -24.14
C THR A 222 -6.14 -11.12 -22.86
N LEU A 223 -5.65 -9.91 -22.57
CA LEU A 223 -4.87 -9.62 -21.35
C LEU A 223 -5.70 -9.67 -20.07
N ASP A 224 -7.03 -9.59 -20.19
CA ASP A 224 -7.96 -9.51 -19.06
C ASP A 224 -8.54 -10.86 -18.64
N THR A 225 -8.31 -11.88 -19.46
CA THR A 225 -8.83 -13.23 -19.21
C THR A 225 -7.94 -13.91 -18.18
N VAL A 226 -8.49 -14.20 -16.99
CA VAL A 226 -7.83 -15.07 -16.02
C VAL A 226 -7.91 -16.50 -16.55
N VAL A 227 -6.78 -17.08 -16.97
CA VAL A 227 -6.77 -18.47 -17.44
C VAL A 227 -6.88 -19.40 -16.21
N PRO A 228 -7.77 -20.41 -16.21
CA PRO A 228 -7.99 -21.26 -15.04
C PRO A 228 -6.74 -21.96 -14.46
N SER A 229 -5.70 -22.20 -15.27
CA SER A 229 -4.40 -22.73 -14.81
C SER A 229 -3.55 -21.70 -14.06
N GLU A 230 -3.76 -20.40 -14.29
CA GLU A 230 -3.11 -19.29 -13.59
C GLU A 230 -3.82 -18.91 -12.28
N ARG A 231 -4.97 -19.54 -11.96
CA ARG A 231 -5.74 -19.22 -10.74
C ARG A 231 -4.98 -19.43 -9.43
N ASN A 232 -3.88 -20.18 -9.43
CA ASN A 232 -3.18 -20.58 -8.21
C ASN A 232 -1.66 -20.69 -8.42
N ASP A 233 -1.03 -19.68 -9.04
CA ASP A 233 0.44 -19.59 -8.97
C ASP A 233 0.85 -19.36 -7.51
N VAL A 234 1.70 -20.24 -6.97
CA VAL A 234 2.16 -20.17 -5.57
C VAL A 234 2.91 -18.88 -5.27
N LYS A 235 3.49 -18.24 -6.30
CA LYS A 235 4.22 -16.96 -6.19
C LYS A 235 3.32 -15.75 -6.40
N LEU A 236 2.45 -15.78 -7.42
CA LEU A 236 1.67 -14.61 -7.85
C LEU A 236 0.22 -14.61 -7.34
N GLY A 237 -0.31 -15.73 -6.84
CA GLY A 237 -1.75 -15.88 -6.61
C GLY A 237 -2.56 -15.78 -7.90
N THR A 238 -3.79 -15.27 -7.82
CA THR A 238 -4.68 -15.07 -8.99
C THR A 238 -4.34 -13.77 -9.73
N ALA A 239 -3.64 -13.87 -10.84
CA ALA A 239 -3.28 -12.74 -11.70
C ALA A 239 -3.78 -12.92 -13.15
N ASN A 240 -3.79 -11.84 -13.93
CA ASN A 240 -3.95 -11.87 -15.38
C ASN A 240 -2.79 -11.11 -16.05
N GLN A 241 -2.63 -11.29 -17.36
CA GLN A 241 -1.53 -10.71 -18.12
C GLN A 241 -1.53 -9.17 -18.09
N ARG A 242 -2.70 -8.52 -17.97
CA ARG A 242 -2.77 -7.06 -17.80
C ARG A 242 -2.14 -6.60 -16.49
N LEU A 243 -2.44 -7.29 -15.39
CA LEU A 243 -1.85 -6.98 -14.08
C LEU A 243 -0.34 -7.18 -14.09
N LEU A 244 0.14 -8.26 -14.73
CA LEU A 244 1.57 -8.51 -14.86
C LEU A 244 2.27 -7.42 -15.67
N LYS A 245 1.69 -7.02 -16.81
CA LYS A 245 2.20 -5.88 -17.60
C LYS A 245 2.22 -4.60 -16.76
N LEU A 246 1.16 -4.31 -16.01
CA LEU A 246 1.09 -3.15 -15.12
C LEU A 246 2.21 -3.18 -14.08
N ALA A 247 2.46 -4.33 -13.46
CA ALA A 247 3.52 -4.48 -12.46
C ALA A 247 4.90 -4.20 -13.09
N ASP A 248 5.20 -4.85 -14.22
CA ASP A 248 6.48 -4.70 -14.93
C ASP A 248 6.72 -3.26 -15.40
N ASP A 249 5.70 -2.60 -15.93
CA ASP A 249 5.81 -1.22 -16.41
C ASP A 249 5.98 -0.24 -15.24
N ILE A 250 5.29 -0.45 -14.12
CA ILE A 250 5.47 0.36 -12.91
C ILE A 250 6.86 0.16 -12.32
N HIS A 251 7.36 -1.08 -12.23
CA HIS A 251 8.71 -1.36 -11.73
C HIS A 251 9.75 -0.65 -12.58
N ARG A 252 9.65 -0.76 -13.91
CA ARG A 252 10.54 -0.04 -14.83
C ARG A 252 10.46 1.48 -14.68
N ALA A 253 9.26 2.03 -14.54
CA ALA A 253 9.06 3.49 -14.42
C ALA A 253 9.54 4.06 -13.08
N LEU A 254 9.65 3.21 -12.05
CA LEU A 254 10.14 3.55 -10.71
C LEU A 254 11.56 3.05 -10.45
N ASP A 255 12.28 2.64 -11.50
CA ASP A 255 13.66 2.14 -11.45
C ASP A 255 13.85 0.99 -10.44
N ARG A 256 12.94 0.01 -10.50
CA ARG A 256 12.96 -1.19 -9.66
C ARG A 256 13.38 -2.40 -10.47
N ASP A 257 14.44 -3.04 -10.00
CA ASP A 257 14.91 -4.32 -10.54
C ASP A 257 14.15 -5.52 -9.94
N GLU A 258 14.60 -6.73 -10.28
CA GLU A 258 13.99 -7.98 -9.83
C GLU A 258 14.03 -8.20 -8.31
N GLN A 259 15.02 -7.63 -7.62
CA GLN A 259 15.18 -7.76 -6.17
C GLN A 259 14.41 -6.67 -5.41
N HIS A 260 14.09 -5.54 -6.07
CA HIS A 260 13.43 -4.36 -5.48
C HIS A 260 11.99 -4.14 -5.97
N LYS A 261 11.33 -5.20 -6.47
CA LYS A 261 9.92 -5.14 -6.92
C LYS A 261 9.01 -4.57 -5.84
N LEU A 262 8.01 -3.80 -6.27
CA LEU A 262 6.98 -3.22 -5.39
C LEU A 262 5.69 -4.05 -5.37
N ILE A 263 5.36 -4.73 -6.47
CA ILE A 263 4.11 -5.47 -6.67
C ILE A 263 4.50 -6.92 -6.93
N HIS A 264 4.06 -7.84 -6.08
CA HIS A 264 4.49 -9.24 -6.11
C HIS A 264 3.41 -10.23 -6.49
N HIS A 265 2.15 -9.82 -6.48
CA HIS A 265 1.03 -10.74 -6.65
C HIS A 265 -0.21 -10.08 -7.26
N GLY A 266 -1.20 -10.91 -7.55
CA GLY A 266 -2.49 -10.52 -8.06
C GLY A 266 -3.28 -9.60 -7.12
N SER A 267 -4.33 -9.02 -7.67
CA SER A 267 -5.17 -8.04 -6.98
C SER A 267 -6.16 -8.69 -6.01
N ASP A 268 -6.48 -8.03 -4.90
CA ASP A 268 -7.38 -8.54 -3.87
C ASP A 268 -8.80 -8.78 -4.38
N VAL A 269 -9.28 -8.02 -5.38
CA VAL A 269 -10.59 -8.28 -6.00
C VAL A 269 -10.72 -9.68 -6.60
N ASN A 270 -9.60 -10.34 -6.94
CA ASN A 270 -9.57 -11.71 -7.45
C ASN A 270 -9.13 -12.75 -6.40
N ASN A 271 -8.93 -12.33 -5.15
CA ASN A 271 -8.51 -13.19 -4.06
C ASN A 271 -9.72 -13.88 -3.39
N GLU A 272 -9.69 -15.22 -3.31
CA GLU A 272 -10.76 -16.03 -2.72
C GLU A 272 -10.91 -15.80 -1.20
N SER A 273 -9.89 -15.23 -0.56
CA SER A 273 -9.87 -14.86 0.86
C SER A 273 -9.98 -13.34 1.07
N SER A 274 -10.46 -12.60 0.08
CA SER A 274 -10.64 -11.15 0.17
C SER A 274 -11.65 -10.77 1.25
N GLU A 275 -11.25 -9.81 2.08
CA GLU A 275 -12.09 -9.16 3.09
C GLU A 275 -12.17 -7.67 2.79
N LEU A 276 -13.38 -7.18 2.49
CA LEU A 276 -13.59 -5.84 1.93
C LEU A 276 -13.03 -4.73 2.84
N THR A 277 -13.16 -4.86 4.15
CA THR A 277 -12.70 -3.84 5.13
C THR A 277 -11.18 -3.68 5.15
N ASP A 278 -10.43 -4.71 4.79
CA ASP A 278 -8.96 -4.69 4.78
C ASP A 278 -8.38 -3.89 3.60
N ASN A 279 -9.25 -3.36 2.74
CA ASN A 279 -8.88 -2.58 1.57
C ASN A 279 -8.90 -1.07 1.83
N PHE A 280 -9.33 -0.60 3.02
CA PHE A 280 -9.50 0.82 3.29
C PHE A 280 -8.46 1.38 4.27
N PRO A 281 -7.92 2.59 4.01
CA PRO A 281 -8.16 3.41 2.81
C PRO A 281 -7.45 2.91 1.53
N VAL A 282 -8.17 2.82 0.41
CA VAL A 282 -7.59 2.48 -0.91
C VAL A 282 -7.23 3.74 -1.67
N THR A 283 -6.06 3.76 -2.31
CA THR A 283 -5.67 4.80 -3.27
C THR A 283 -5.96 4.34 -4.68
N LEU A 284 -6.80 5.07 -5.41
CA LEU A 284 -7.14 4.80 -6.79
C LEU A 284 -6.40 5.77 -7.72
N PHE A 285 -5.91 5.23 -8.84
CA PHE A 285 -5.34 5.96 -9.95
C PHE A 285 -6.28 5.87 -11.14
N LEU A 286 -6.74 7.02 -11.62
CA LEU A 286 -7.74 7.13 -12.67
C LEU A 286 -7.13 7.77 -13.92
N PRO A 287 -7.58 7.37 -15.12
CA PRO A 287 -7.07 7.93 -16.37
C PRO A 287 -7.62 9.34 -16.68
N LYS A 288 -8.71 9.73 -16.00
CA LYS A 288 -9.40 11.02 -16.11
C LYS A 288 -10.28 11.22 -14.90
N LEU A 289 -10.86 12.42 -14.77
CA LEU A 289 -11.97 12.67 -13.84
C LEU A 289 -13.14 11.70 -14.13
N ILE A 290 -13.58 10.95 -13.12
CA ILE A 290 -14.74 10.04 -13.20
C ILE A 290 -15.74 10.48 -12.15
N GLY A 291 -16.88 11.02 -12.58
CA GLY A 291 -17.85 11.65 -11.67
C GLY A 291 -17.20 12.77 -10.85
N LYS A 292 -17.13 12.60 -9.52
CA LYS A 292 -16.48 13.54 -8.58
C LYS A 292 -15.02 13.20 -8.27
N TYR A 293 -14.51 12.07 -8.76
CA TYR A 293 -13.22 11.52 -8.36
C TYR A 293 -12.11 11.93 -9.33
N ARG A 294 -11.05 12.52 -8.79
CA ARG A 294 -9.86 12.98 -9.54
C ARG A 294 -8.90 11.83 -9.82
N GLU A 295 -7.89 12.10 -10.66
CA GLU A 295 -6.87 11.18 -11.16
C GLU A 295 -6.14 10.41 -10.06
N ILE A 296 -6.00 11.01 -8.87
CA ILE A 296 -5.62 10.31 -7.66
C ILE A 296 -6.71 10.59 -6.62
N THR A 297 -7.34 9.53 -6.12
CA THR A 297 -8.34 9.65 -5.06
C THR A 297 -8.13 8.59 -4.00
N VAL A 298 -8.36 8.94 -2.74
CA VAL A 298 -8.34 7.97 -1.64
C VAL A 298 -9.78 7.74 -1.20
N LEU A 299 -10.18 6.48 -1.11
CA LEU A 299 -11.48 6.06 -0.59
C LEU A 299 -11.28 5.35 0.74
N ASP A 300 -12.09 5.67 1.74
CA ASP A 300 -11.98 5.18 3.11
C ASP A 300 -13.12 4.25 3.53
N SER A 301 -14.07 3.98 2.64
CA SER A 301 -15.23 3.16 2.97
C SER A 301 -15.73 2.32 1.79
N ALA A 302 -16.45 1.25 2.15
CA ALA A 302 -17.13 0.38 1.21
C ALA A 302 -18.18 1.16 0.39
N GLU A 303 -18.88 2.09 1.03
CA GLU A 303 -19.89 2.94 0.40
C GLU A 303 -19.25 3.84 -0.67
N ALA A 304 -18.13 4.48 -0.35
CA ALA A 304 -17.39 5.32 -1.29
C ALA A 304 -16.85 4.51 -2.48
N LEU A 305 -16.39 3.28 -2.23
CA LEU A 305 -15.97 2.35 -3.29
C LEU A 305 -17.15 1.94 -4.17
N ALA A 306 -18.31 1.63 -3.60
CA ALA A 306 -19.50 1.27 -4.37
C ALA A 306 -19.97 2.42 -5.29
N GLU A 307 -19.99 3.65 -4.77
CA GLU A 307 -20.30 4.86 -5.56
C GLU A 307 -19.31 5.04 -6.72
N PHE A 308 -18.01 4.88 -6.44
CA PHE A 308 -16.97 4.95 -7.46
C PHE A 308 -17.13 3.87 -8.54
N ILE A 309 -17.35 2.61 -8.14
CA ILE A 309 -17.54 1.49 -9.07
C ILE A 309 -18.71 1.78 -10.01
N GLN A 310 -19.82 2.32 -9.49
CA GLN A 310 -20.98 2.69 -10.30
C GLN A 310 -20.61 3.78 -11.33
N ALA A 311 -19.90 4.82 -10.91
CA ALA A 311 -19.46 5.91 -11.79
C ALA A 311 -18.48 5.41 -12.88
N ALA A 312 -17.47 4.63 -12.51
CA ALA A 312 -16.49 4.07 -13.44
C ALA A 312 -17.13 3.12 -14.46
N LYS A 313 -18.09 2.28 -14.01
CA LYS A 313 -18.86 1.41 -14.91
C LYS A 313 -19.67 2.22 -15.93
N ASN A 314 -20.29 3.32 -15.51
CA ASN A 314 -21.04 4.20 -16.41
C ASN A 314 -20.13 4.86 -17.47
N GLU A 315 -18.87 5.12 -17.13
CA GLU A 315 -17.82 5.62 -18.03
C GLU A 315 -17.15 4.53 -18.88
N GLY A 316 -17.67 3.29 -18.86
CA GLY A 316 -17.18 2.24 -19.75
C GLY A 316 -16.03 1.40 -19.19
N TYR A 317 -15.61 1.59 -17.95
CA TYR A 317 -14.58 0.73 -17.33
C TYR A 317 -15.14 -0.62 -16.88
N GLN A 318 -14.34 -1.67 -17.02
CA GLN A 318 -14.67 -3.03 -16.59
C GLN A 318 -14.08 -3.28 -15.21
N ILE A 319 -14.81 -2.85 -14.18
CA ILE A 319 -14.40 -3.05 -12.80
C ILE A 319 -14.77 -4.49 -12.35
N PRO A 320 -13.79 -5.35 -12.02
CA PRO A 320 -14.06 -6.63 -11.39
C PRO A 320 -14.67 -6.42 -10.00
N ILE A 321 -15.47 -7.37 -9.53
CA ILE A 321 -16.06 -7.36 -8.19
C ILE A 321 -15.87 -8.75 -7.60
N ASN A 322 -15.28 -8.82 -6.41
CA ASN A 322 -15.12 -10.07 -5.68
C ASN A 322 -16.49 -10.60 -5.23
N GLU A 323 -16.71 -11.91 -5.33
CA GLU A 323 -17.98 -12.55 -4.94
C GLU A 323 -18.31 -12.40 -3.44
N ARG A 324 -17.29 -12.18 -2.60
CA ARG A 324 -17.44 -12.01 -1.15
C ARG A 324 -17.82 -10.59 -0.74
N TRP A 325 -17.70 -9.60 -1.62
CA TRP A 325 -17.96 -8.20 -1.29
C TRP A 325 -19.47 -7.90 -1.29
N GLN A 326 -20.11 -8.26 -0.18
CA GLN A 326 -21.56 -8.09 0.03
C GLN A 326 -22.02 -6.65 -0.26
N GLY A 327 -23.08 -6.52 -1.04
CA GLY A 327 -23.67 -5.24 -1.45
C GLY A 327 -23.12 -4.69 -2.78
N MET A 328 -21.97 -5.15 -3.26
CA MET A 328 -21.36 -4.66 -4.50
C MET A 328 -21.72 -5.51 -5.72
N GLN A 329 -22.05 -6.79 -5.54
CA GLN A 329 -22.30 -7.77 -6.60
C GLN A 329 -23.40 -7.40 -7.60
N ASN A 330 -24.29 -6.46 -7.24
CA ASN A 330 -25.40 -6.01 -8.09
C ASN A 330 -25.13 -4.69 -8.82
N ILE A 331 -23.95 -4.07 -8.65
CA ILE A 331 -23.63 -2.83 -9.35
C ILE A 331 -23.47 -3.12 -10.84
N ARG A 332 -24.29 -2.47 -11.67
CA ARG A 332 -24.33 -2.60 -13.14
C ARG A 332 -24.23 -1.25 -13.81
N ARG A 333 -23.84 -1.22 -15.10
CA ARG A 333 -23.86 0.02 -15.89
C ARG A 333 -25.28 0.55 -16.00
N ALA A 334 -25.50 1.85 -15.85
CA ALA A 334 -26.83 2.44 -15.96
C ALA A 334 -27.50 2.14 -17.31
N SER A 335 -26.72 2.17 -18.41
CA SER A 335 -27.21 1.82 -19.75
C SER A 335 -27.65 0.35 -19.89
N TYR A 336 -26.99 -0.56 -19.18
CA TYR A 336 -27.42 -1.96 -19.10
C TYR A 336 -28.78 -2.07 -18.41
N GLU A 337 -28.96 -1.37 -17.29
CA GLU A 337 -30.22 -1.37 -16.54
C GLU A 337 -31.37 -0.77 -17.34
N GLU A 338 -31.13 0.35 -18.02
CA GLU A 338 -32.10 0.98 -18.90
C GLU A 338 -32.51 0.04 -20.05
N THR A 339 -31.54 -0.62 -20.67
CA THR A 339 -31.78 -1.59 -21.76
C THR A 339 -32.56 -2.80 -21.26
N ARG A 340 -32.17 -3.37 -20.11
CA ARG A 340 -32.85 -4.48 -19.46
C ARG A 340 -34.32 -4.14 -19.18
N TYR A 341 -34.57 -2.93 -18.68
CA TYR A 341 -35.92 -2.45 -18.40
C TYR A 341 -36.75 -2.28 -19.69
N LYS A 342 -36.19 -1.66 -20.73
CA LYS A 342 -36.84 -1.50 -22.04
C LYS A 342 -37.21 -2.85 -22.67
N ILE A 343 -36.29 -3.81 -22.63
CA ILE A 343 -36.52 -5.18 -23.13
C ILE A 343 -37.62 -5.87 -22.31
N ALA A 344 -37.59 -5.78 -20.98
CA ALA A 344 -38.62 -6.36 -20.13
C ALA A 344 -40.00 -5.75 -20.40
N GLN A 345 -40.08 -4.43 -20.61
CA GLN A 345 -41.32 -3.76 -21.00
C GLN A 345 -41.82 -4.21 -22.38
N TYR A 346 -40.90 -4.38 -23.35
CA TYR A 346 -41.24 -4.90 -24.68
C TYR A 346 -41.90 -6.27 -24.55
N TYR A 347 -41.26 -7.25 -23.89
CA TYR A 347 -41.83 -8.60 -23.74
C TYR A 347 -43.16 -8.62 -22.98
N ARG A 348 -43.35 -7.81 -21.93
CA ARG A 348 -44.65 -7.70 -21.23
C ARG A 348 -45.79 -7.28 -22.16
N LYS A 349 -45.52 -6.47 -23.19
CA LYS A 349 -46.53 -6.06 -24.18
C LYS A 349 -46.91 -7.17 -25.16
N PHE A 350 -46.10 -8.22 -25.31
CA PHE A 350 -46.39 -9.39 -26.16
C PHE A 350 -46.87 -10.62 -25.38
N SER A 351 -46.93 -10.52 -24.05
CA SER A 351 -47.45 -11.59 -23.16
C SER A 351 -48.88 -11.32 -22.68
N LEU A 352 -49.52 -10.26 -23.18
CA LEU A 352 -50.95 -9.95 -23.11
C LEU A 352 -51.54 -10.15 -24.50
#